data_AF-A0A1F7TZH4-F1
#
_entry.id   AF-A0A1F7TZH4-F1
#
_cell.length_a   1.000
_cell.length_b   1.000
_cell.length_c   1.000
_cell.angle_alpha   90.00
_cell.angle_beta   90.00
_cell.angle_gamma   90.00
#
_symmetry.space_group_name_H-M   'P 1'
#
loop_
_entity.id
_entity.type
_entity.pdbx_description
1 polymer ?
#
loop_
_entity_poly.entity_id
_entity_poly.type
_entity_poly.pdbx_seq_one_letter_code
_entity_poly.pdbx_strand_id
1 'polypeptide(L)'
;MIFSDLILSTSIGALLALVLSIPAIVGELRRAHKGHILIPDVHRIWGRRALKDREVFALGMLMHLSAGVAFGLLYPFTVAWDPIPALLPYSWGSVAVYGALFYLVLSAVVMPLGHMGVFGRKEDRWIWLETLFTFAVFVVGYVLIVGWFQPSWFDISLEL
;
A
#
# COMPACT_ATOMS: atom_id res chain seq x y z
N MET A 1 -24.13 5.34 2.03
CA MET A 1 -22.93 5.38 2.90
C MET A 1 -21.67 4.98 2.15
N ILE A 2 -21.66 3.89 1.37
CA ILE A 2 -20.46 3.41 0.64
C ILE A 2 -19.67 4.47 -0.15
N PHE A 3 -20.31 5.45 -0.79
CA PHE A 3 -19.59 6.48 -1.57
C PHE A 3 -18.73 7.42 -0.69
N SER A 4 -19.25 7.81 0.49
CA SER A 4 -18.51 8.64 1.45
C SER A 4 -17.35 7.86 2.06
N ASP A 5 -17.58 6.60 2.43
CA ASP A 5 -16.56 5.67 2.91
C ASP A 5 -15.45 5.48 1.88
N LEU A 6 -15.80 5.31 0.60
CA LEU A 6 -14.84 5.18 -0.49
C LEU A 6 -13.98 6.42 -0.62
N ILE A 7 -14.57 7.63 -0.63
CA ILE A 7 -13.82 8.88 -0.75
C ILE A 7 -12.88 9.04 0.46
N LEU A 8 -13.41 8.91 1.68
CA LEU A 8 -12.63 9.12 2.90
C LEU A 8 -11.52 8.06 3.04
N SER A 9 -11.84 6.79 2.84
CA SER A 9 -10.89 5.69 2.91
C SER A 9 -9.79 5.81 1.84
N THR A 10 -10.16 6.17 0.60
CA THR A 10 -9.17 6.41 -0.47
C THR A 10 -8.27 7.59 -0.12
N SER A 11 -8.83 8.65 0.47
CA SER A 11 -8.08 9.83 0.89
C SER A 11 -7.09 9.51 2.02
N ILE A 12 -7.51 8.70 3.00
CA ILE A 12 -6.64 8.20 4.07
C ILE A 12 -5.50 7.35 3.49
N GLY A 13 -5.81 6.42 2.57
CA GLY A 13 -4.80 5.62 1.88
C GLY A 13 -3.80 6.49 1.10
N ALA A 14 -4.28 7.43 0.31
CA ALA A 14 -3.43 8.36 -0.44
C ALA A 14 -2.53 9.19 0.49
N LEU A 15 -3.08 9.71 1.59
CA LEU A 15 -2.36 10.52 2.56
C LEU A 15 -1.29 9.70 3.28
N LEU A 16 -1.62 8.48 3.73
CA LEU A 16 -0.66 7.59 4.38
C LEU A 16 0.50 7.26 3.44
N ALA A 17 0.22 6.91 2.18
CA ALA A 17 1.27 6.66 1.20
C ALA A 17 2.15 7.90 0.98
N LEU A 18 1.55 9.09 0.90
CA LEU A 18 2.32 10.33 0.78
C LEU A 18 3.21 10.55 2.01
N VAL A 19 2.69 10.39 3.22
CA VAL A 19 3.45 10.56 4.47
C VAL A 19 4.60 9.56 4.56
N LEU A 20 4.36 8.29 4.24
CA LEU A 20 5.38 7.24 4.26
C LEU A 20 6.43 7.40 3.16
N SER A 21 6.12 8.13 2.09
CA SER A 21 7.08 8.46 1.04
C SER A 21 8.04 9.61 1.38
N ILE A 22 7.77 10.39 2.45
CA ILE A 22 8.59 11.55 2.84
C ILE A 22 10.09 11.20 3.01
N PRO A 23 10.47 10.12 3.71
CA PRO A 23 11.89 9.75 3.88
C PRO A 23 12.60 9.54 2.54
N ALA A 24 11.93 8.91 1.57
CA ALA A 24 12.46 8.68 0.24
C ALA A 24 12.55 9.97 -0.58
N ILE A 25 11.53 10.85 -0.52
CA ILE A 25 11.56 12.18 -1.14
C ILE A 25 12.74 12.99 -0.60
N VAL A 26 12.94 13.01 0.72
CA VAL A 26 14.05 13.71 1.35
C VAL A 26 15.40 13.12 0.93
N GLY A 27 15.49 11.79 0.84
CA GLY A 27 16.68 11.09 0.33
C GLY A 27 17.03 11.49 -1.10
N GLU A 28 16.05 11.50 -1.99
CA GLU A 28 16.22 11.88 -3.39
C GLU A 28 16.63 13.35 -3.54
N LEU A 29 15.98 14.27 -2.81
CA LEU A 29 16.34 15.70 -2.82
C LEU A 29 17.79 15.94 -2.35
N ARG A 30 18.27 15.11 -1.42
CA ARG A 30 19.66 15.14 -0.93
C ARG A 30 20.64 14.42 -1.85
N ARG A 31 20.20 13.90 -3.00
CA ARG A 31 21.02 13.08 -3.91
C ARG A 31 21.62 11.84 -3.23
N ALA A 32 20.96 11.35 -2.19
CA ALA A 32 21.31 10.09 -1.53
C ALA A 32 20.67 8.94 -2.32
N HIS A 33 21.20 8.65 -3.51
CA HIS A 33 20.68 7.64 -4.46
C HIS A 33 20.91 6.18 -4.01
N LYS A 34 21.06 5.92 -2.71
CA LYS A 34 21.31 4.56 -2.19
C LYS A 34 20.09 4.08 -1.43
N GLY A 35 19.29 3.23 -2.07
CA GLY A 35 18.20 2.45 -1.45
C GLY A 35 17.10 3.32 -0.86
N HIS A 36 15.97 3.47 -1.55
CA HIS A 36 14.85 4.22 -1.01
C HIS A 36 14.11 3.42 0.06
N ILE A 37 14.29 3.83 1.32
CA ILE A 37 13.55 3.26 2.44
C ILE A 37 12.04 3.44 2.19
N LEU A 38 11.27 2.34 2.29
CA LEU A 38 9.80 2.26 2.14
C LEU A 38 9.25 2.38 0.71
N ILE A 39 10.11 2.56 -0.30
CA ILE A 39 9.69 2.66 -1.70
C ILE A 39 10.39 1.59 -2.53
N PRO A 40 9.64 0.82 -3.35
CA PRO A 40 10.24 -0.19 -4.20
C PRO A 40 11.18 0.44 -5.26
N ASP A 41 12.43 0.01 -5.27
CA ASP A 41 13.45 0.45 -6.24
C ASP A 41 13.41 -0.39 -7.53
N VAL A 42 12.61 0.05 -8.51
CA VAL A 42 12.47 -0.61 -9.81
C VAL A 42 13.50 -0.09 -10.81
N HIS A 43 14.58 -0.83 -11.04
CA HIS A 43 15.65 -0.42 -11.96
C HIS A 43 15.41 -0.84 -13.42
N ARG A 44 14.48 -1.77 -13.69
CA ARG A 44 14.14 -2.22 -15.04
C ARG A 44 12.65 -2.52 -15.19
N ILE A 45 12.05 -1.99 -16.24
CA ILE A 45 10.69 -2.35 -16.64
C ILE A 45 10.75 -3.53 -17.64
N TRP A 46 10.07 -4.64 -17.33
CA TRP A 46 9.99 -5.85 -18.16
C TRP A 46 11.34 -6.42 -18.61
N GLY A 47 12.42 -6.12 -17.87
CA GLY A 47 13.78 -6.56 -18.20
C GLY A 47 14.38 -5.96 -19.48
N ARG A 48 13.77 -4.92 -20.07
CA ARG A 48 14.18 -4.39 -21.39
C ARG A 48 15.04 -3.13 -21.34
N ARG A 49 14.91 -2.27 -20.32
CA ARG A 49 15.69 -1.03 -20.20
C ARG A 49 16.07 -0.76 -18.75
N ALA A 50 17.35 -0.44 -18.53
CA ALA A 50 17.81 0.14 -17.26
C ALA A 50 17.30 1.58 -17.15
N LEU A 51 16.60 1.86 -16.06
CA LEU A 51 16.10 3.17 -15.71
C LEU A 51 17.22 4.00 -15.06
N LYS A 52 17.19 5.32 -15.28
CA LYS A 52 18.02 6.27 -14.54
C LYS A 52 17.50 6.39 -13.11
N ASP A 53 18.34 6.74 -12.15
CA ASP A 53 17.97 6.85 -10.73
C ASP A 53 16.67 7.66 -10.49
N ARG A 54 16.52 8.79 -11.20
CA ARG A 54 15.28 9.59 -11.14
C ARG A 54 14.04 8.87 -11.69
N GLU A 55 14.21 8.05 -12.72
CA GLU A 55 13.13 7.24 -13.30
C GLU A 55 12.76 6.09 -12.35
N VAL A 56 13.75 5.51 -11.65
CA VAL A 56 13.55 4.50 -10.59
C VAL A 56 12.73 5.09 -9.45
N PHE A 57 13.16 6.24 -8.90
CA PHE A 57 12.46 6.93 -7.83
C PHE A 57 11.03 7.30 -8.23
N ALA A 58 10.85 7.89 -9.43
CA ALA A 58 9.52 8.29 -9.90
C ALA A 58 8.57 7.10 -10.06
N LEU A 59 9.07 5.96 -10.57
CA LEU A 59 8.27 4.75 -10.72
C LEU A 59 7.95 4.11 -9.37
N GLY A 60 8.92 4.02 -8.47
CA GLY A 60 8.72 3.54 -7.10
C GLY A 60 7.70 4.38 -6.34
N MET A 61 7.81 5.71 -6.41
CA MET A 61 6.84 6.66 -5.86
C MET A 61 5.45 6.43 -6.44
N LEU A 62 5.32 6.29 -7.76
CA LEU A 62 4.03 6.05 -8.42
C LEU A 62 3.43 4.72 -7.95
N MET A 63 4.23 3.66 -7.86
CA MET A 63 3.79 2.35 -7.35
C MET A 63 3.34 2.43 -5.89
N HIS A 64 4.10 3.12 -5.04
CA HIS A 64 3.77 3.30 -3.62
C HIS A 64 2.46 4.09 -3.43
N LEU A 65 2.33 5.23 -4.13
CA LEU A 65 1.12 6.07 -4.06
C LEU A 65 -0.11 5.34 -4.63
N SER A 66 0.03 4.68 -5.78
CA SER A 66 -1.06 3.89 -6.36
C SER A 66 -1.46 2.70 -5.48
N ALA A 67 -0.51 2.04 -4.84
CA ALA A 67 -0.78 0.98 -3.88
C ALA A 67 -1.56 1.50 -2.67
N GLY A 68 -1.20 2.67 -2.13
CA GLY A 68 -1.94 3.27 -1.01
C GLY A 68 -3.35 3.74 -1.37
N VAL A 69 -3.51 4.34 -2.54
CA VAL A 69 -4.83 4.69 -3.10
C VAL A 69 -5.67 3.44 -3.28
N ALA A 70 -5.11 2.39 -3.90
CA ALA A 70 -5.81 1.12 -4.11
C ALA A 70 -6.16 0.44 -2.78
N PHE A 71 -5.26 0.47 -1.79
CA PHE A 71 -5.52 -0.06 -0.46
C PHE A 71 -6.75 0.61 0.18
N GLY A 72 -6.77 1.95 0.19
CA GLY A 72 -7.90 2.71 0.73
C GLY A 72 -9.18 2.55 -0.08
N LEU A 73 -9.09 2.50 -1.41
CA LEU A 73 -10.25 2.35 -2.27
C LEU A 73 -10.90 0.97 -2.15
N LEU A 74 -10.10 -0.10 -2.09
CA LEU A 74 -10.62 -1.47 -2.12
C LEU A 74 -11.09 -1.97 -0.77
N TYR A 75 -10.60 -1.43 0.35
CA TYR A 75 -11.01 -1.90 1.67
C TYR A 75 -12.52 -1.76 1.94
N PRO A 76 -13.19 -0.63 1.68
CA PRO A 76 -14.65 -0.52 1.86
C PRO A 76 -15.44 -1.53 1.01
N PHE A 77 -14.95 -1.93 -0.16
CA PHE A 77 -15.57 -3.00 -0.95
C PHE A 77 -15.47 -4.36 -0.25
N THR A 78 -14.35 -4.64 0.40
CA THR A 78 -14.22 -5.87 1.20
C THR A 78 -15.16 -5.85 2.40
N VAL A 79 -15.37 -4.70 3.04
CA VAL A 79 -16.39 -4.57 4.10
C VAL A 79 -17.80 -4.79 3.55
N ALA A 80 -18.12 -4.22 2.39
CA ALA A 80 -19.46 -4.33 1.80
C ALA A 80 -19.79 -5.74 1.28
N TRP A 81 -18.80 -6.46 0.76
CA TRP A 81 -18.98 -7.83 0.25
C TRP A 81 -18.86 -8.90 1.36
N ASP A 82 -18.25 -8.53 2.49
CA ASP A 82 -18.00 -9.39 3.65
C ASP A 82 -17.38 -10.77 3.31
N PRO A 83 -16.20 -10.83 2.67
CA PRO A 83 -15.52 -12.08 2.39
C PRO A 83 -14.91 -12.72 3.66
N ILE A 84 -14.88 -12.00 4.79
CA ILE A 84 -14.34 -12.46 6.07
C ILE A 84 -15.36 -12.18 7.19
N PRO A 85 -16.50 -12.90 7.21
CA PRO A 85 -17.63 -12.63 8.12
C PRO A 85 -17.32 -12.81 9.61
N ALA A 86 -16.14 -13.36 9.93
CA ALA A 86 -15.69 -13.54 11.30
C ALA A 86 -15.07 -12.27 11.93
N LEU A 87 -14.86 -11.19 11.15
CA LEU A 87 -14.15 -10.00 11.60
C LEU A 87 -15.05 -8.76 11.53
N LEU A 88 -15.02 -7.95 12.60
CA LEU A 88 -15.76 -6.70 12.62
C LEU A 88 -15.20 -5.73 11.57
N PRO A 89 -16.07 -5.04 10.80
CA PRO A 89 -15.67 -3.98 9.88
C PRO A 89 -14.73 -2.97 10.52
N TYR A 90 -13.71 -2.55 9.76
CA TYR A 90 -12.71 -1.56 10.20
C TYR A 90 -11.93 -1.91 11.48
N SER A 91 -12.09 -3.11 12.05
CA SER A 91 -11.31 -3.57 13.21
C SER A 91 -9.87 -3.86 12.84
N TRP A 92 -8.99 -3.89 13.85
CA TRP A 92 -7.60 -4.33 13.71
C TRP A 92 -7.47 -5.66 12.96
N GLY A 93 -8.30 -6.65 13.31
CA GLY A 93 -8.28 -7.96 12.67
C GLY A 93 -8.65 -7.88 11.20
N SER A 94 -9.75 -7.18 10.88
CA SER A 94 -10.24 -7.05 9.51
C SER A 94 -9.22 -6.35 8.61
N VAL A 95 -8.67 -5.21 9.04
CA VAL A 95 -7.68 -4.46 8.26
C VAL A 95 -6.36 -5.24 8.16
N ALA A 96 -5.94 -5.96 9.20
CA ALA A 96 -4.71 -6.75 9.15
C ALA A 96 -4.81 -7.92 8.17
N VAL A 97 -5.93 -8.66 8.16
CA VAL A 97 -6.12 -9.75 7.20
C VAL A 97 -6.23 -9.20 5.79
N TYR A 98 -7.00 -8.12 5.59
CA TYR A 98 -7.06 -7.44 4.30
C TYR A 98 -5.67 -6.99 3.82
N GLY A 99 -4.89 -6.33 4.67
CA GLY A 99 -3.56 -5.86 4.31
C GLY A 99 -2.58 -6.99 4.00
N ALA A 100 -2.68 -8.11 4.70
CA ALA A 100 -1.92 -9.32 4.39
C ALA A 100 -2.30 -9.88 3.01
N LEU A 101 -3.61 -9.99 2.71
CA LEU A 101 -4.08 -10.45 1.40
C LEU A 101 -3.66 -9.50 0.27
N PHE A 102 -3.81 -8.20 0.48
CA PHE A 102 -3.40 -7.19 -0.48
C PHE A 102 -1.89 -7.23 -0.75
N TYR A 103 -1.08 -7.37 0.30
CA TYR A 103 0.36 -7.61 0.21
C TYR A 103 0.69 -8.86 -0.61
N LEU A 104 -0.01 -9.98 -0.35
CA LEU A 104 0.21 -11.23 -1.08
C LEU A 104 -0.15 -11.07 -2.56
N VAL A 105 -1.25 -10.39 -2.89
CA VAL A 105 -1.63 -10.09 -4.28
C VAL A 105 -0.56 -9.25 -4.96
N LEU A 106 -0.08 -8.17 -4.33
CA LEU A 106 1.00 -7.36 -4.89
C LEU A 106 2.28 -8.16 -5.08
N SER A 107 2.66 -8.97 -4.10
CA SER A 107 3.90 -9.74 -4.12
C SER A 107 3.87 -10.92 -5.10
N ALA A 108 2.72 -11.56 -5.29
CA ALA A 108 2.56 -12.72 -6.15
C ALA A 108 2.14 -12.35 -7.59
N VAL A 109 1.49 -11.21 -7.80
CA VAL A 109 0.97 -10.80 -9.11
C VAL A 109 1.71 -9.58 -9.65
N VAL A 110 1.77 -8.48 -8.88
CA VAL A 110 2.30 -7.20 -9.41
C VAL A 110 3.83 -7.20 -9.49
N MET A 111 4.53 -7.62 -8.43
CA MET A 111 5.99 -7.65 -8.42
C MET A 111 6.58 -8.58 -9.50
N PRO A 112 6.05 -9.80 -9.73
CA PRO A 112 6.63 -10.70 -10.73
C PRO A 112 6.44 -10.19 -12.16
N LEU A 113 5.37 -9.44 -12.44
CA LEU A 113 5.19 -8.75 -13.73
C LEU A 113 6.32 -7.73 -13.99
N GLY A 114 6.89 -7.15 -12.94
CA GLY A 114 8.08 -6.31 -12.98
C GLY A 114 9.41 -7.06 -12.86
N HIS A 115 9.41 -8.39 -12.77
CA HIS A 115 10.58 -9.22 -12.44
C HIS A 115 11.25 -8.92 -11.08
N MET A 116 10.46 -8.42 -10.12
CA MET A 116 10.88 -8.07 -8.75
C MET A 116 10.36 -9.07 -7.70
N GLY A 117 10.94 -9.06 -6.50
CA GLY A 117 10.45 -9.83 -5.35
C GLY A 117 10.90 -11.28 -5.33
N VAL A 118 10.28 -12.09 -4.45
CA VAL A 118 10.66 -13.51 -4.24
C VAL A 118 10.53 -14.34 -5.52
N PHE A 119 9.55 -14.01 -6.37
CA PHE A 119 9.32 -14.68 -7.65
C PHE A 119 9.93 -13.93 -8.84
N GLY A 120 10.48 -12.73 -8.61
CA GLY A 120 11.18 -11.93 -9.60
C GLY A 120 12.58 -12.46 -9.85
N ARG A 121 12.88 -12.82 -11.09
CA ARG A 121 14.13 -13.50 -11.44
C ARG A 121 15.35 -12.57 -11.55
N LYS A 122 15.21 -11.24 -11.40
CA LYS A 122 16.27 -10.30 -11.85
C LYS A 122 16.56 -9.06 -10.99
N GLU A 123 15.64 -8.58 -10.15
CA GLU A 123 15.81 -7.28 -9.49
C GLU A 123 15.39 -7.30 -8.01
N ASP A 124 16.22 -6.67 -7.17
CA ASP A 124 16.20 -6.56 -5.70
C ASP A 124 15.49 -7.69 -4.90
N ARG A 125 16.30 -8.58 -4.33
CA ARG A 125 15.83 -9.74 -3.56
C ARG A 125 15.11 -9.37 -2.26
N TRP A 126 15.23 -8.14 -1.75
CA TRP A 126 14.65 -7.72 -0.47
C TRP A 126 13.39 -6.85 -0.59
N ILE A 127 12.99 -6.47 -1.81
CA ILE A 127 11.81 -5.63 -2.07
C ILE A 127 10.51 -6.21 -1.49
N TRP A 128 10.39 -7.54 -1.36
CA TRP A 128 9.24 -8.18 -0.74
C TRP A 128 9.16 -7.90 0.77
N LEU A 129 10.31 -7.76 1.44
CA LEU A 129 10.40 -7.46 2.87
C LEU A 129 10.14 -5.97 3.12
N GLU A 130 10.70 -5.10 2.27
CA GLU A 130 10.43 -3.66 2.30
C GLU A 130 8.95 -3.38 2.10
N THR A 131 8.34 -4.06 1.13
CA THR A 131 6.91 -3.94 0.87
C THR A 131 6.08 -4.49 2.02
N LEU A 132 6.48 -5.62 2.62
CA LEU A 132 5.83 -6.16 3.82
C LEU A 132 5.85 -5.15 4.97
N PHE A 133 7.01 -4.54 5.21
CA PHE A 133 7.16 -3.52 6.24
C PHE A 133 6.31 -2.28 5.95
N THR A 134 6.32 -1.80 4.70
CA THR A 134 5.44 -0.71 4.25
C THR A 134 3.97 -1.03 4.52
N PHE A 135 3.49 -2.23 4.17
CA PHE A 135 2.10 -2.62 4.43
C PHE A 135 1.79 -2.80 5.92
N ALA A 136 2.73 -3.28 6.73
CA ALA A 136 2.54 -3.35 8.18
C ALA A 136 2.33 -1.96 8.77
N VAL A 137 3.17 -0.98 8.39
CA VAL A 137 2.99 0.42 8.80
C VAL A 137 1.69 0.99 8.24
N PHE A 138 1.33 0.64 7.01
CA PHE A 138 0.09 1.07 6.37
C PHE A 138 -1.15 0.59 7.13
N VAL A 139 -1.20 -0.69 7.50
CA VAL A 139 -2.27 -1.28 8.30
C VAL A 139 -2.40 -0.57 9.64
N VAL A 140 -1.28 -0.37 10.34
CA VAL A 140 -1.27 0.34 11.64
C VAL A 140 -1.80 1.77 11.47
N GLY A 141 -1.25 2.53 10.52
CA GLY A 141 -1.67 3.91 10.28
C GLY A 141 -3.14 4.01 9.86
N TYR A 142 -3.59 3.12 8.99
CA TYR A 142 -4.95 3.12 8.47
C TYR A 142 -5.97 2.82 9.57
N VAL A 143 -5.74 1.78 10.38
CA VAL A 143 -6.65 1.45 11.51
C VAL A 143 -6.72 2.60 12.50
N LEU A 144 -5.59 3.22 12.85
CA LEU A 144 -5.57 4.33 13.80
C LEU A 144 -6.35 5.55 13.29
N ILE A 145 -6.15 5.92 12.02
CA ILE A 145 -6.85 7.07 11.42
C ILE A 145 -8.34 6.76 11.26
N VAL A 146 -8.70 5.59 10.74
CA VAL A 146 -10.10 5.19 10.62
C VAL A 146 -10.77 5.19 12.01
N GLY A 147 -10.15 4.56 13.00
CA GLY A 147 -10.67 4.52 14.36
C GLY A 147 -10.89 5.90 14.98
N TRP A 148 -10.08 6.90 14.62
CA TRP A 148 -10.29 8.30 15.03
C TRP A 148 -11.57 8.91 14.44
N PHE A 149 -11.95 8.51 13.22
CA PHE A 149 -13.17 8.96 12.54
C PHE A 149 -14.41 8.12 12.86
N GLN A 150 -14.26 7.02 13.61
CA GLN A 150 -15.37 6.19 14.06
C GLN A 150 -16.10 6.78 15.28
N PRO A 151 -17.42 6.57 15.42
CA PRO A 151 -18.32 5.98 14.42
C PRO A 151 -18.83 7.01 13.38
N SER A 152 -18.53 8.30 13.56
CA SER A 152 -19.18 9.42 12.85
C SER A 152 -19.08 9.35 11.32
N TRP A 153 -18.02 8.74 10.77
CA TRP A 153 -17.79 8.63 9.33
C TRP A 153 -17.59 7.20 8.82
N PHE A 154 -17.33 6.27 9.73
CA PHE A 154 -17.16 4.85 9.44
C PHE A 154 -17.97 4.10 10.48
N ASP A 155 -19.16 3.63 10.11
CA ASP A 155 -20.03 2.95 11.05
C ASP A 155 -19.68 1.46 11.16
N ILE A 156 -19.54 0.97 12.39
CA ILE A 156 -19.36 -0.46 12.71
C ILE A 156 -20.72 -1.14 12.82
N SER A 157 -21.79 -0.37 13.02
CA SER A 157 -23.15 -0.86 12.93
C SER A 157 -23.48 -1.04 11.45
N LEU A 158 -23.21 -2.25 10.96
CA LEU A 158 -24.10 -2.85 9.97
C LEU A 158 -25.50 -2.73 10.57
N GLU A 159 -26.28 -1.74 10.12
CA GLU A 159 -27.73 -1.82 10.24
C GLU A 159 -28.15 -3.10 9.50
N LEU A 160 -28.25 -4.18 10.28
CA LEU A 160 -29.05 -5.36 9.99
C LEU A 160 -30.53 -5.00 10.12
#